data_AF-A0A1C5PXW8-F1
#
_entry.id   AF-A0A1C5PXW8-F1
#
_cell.length_a   1.000
_cell.length_b   1.000
_cell.length_c   1.000
_cell.angle_alpha   90.00
_cell.angle_beta   90.00
_cell.angle_gamma   90.00
#
_symmetry.space_group_name_H-M   'P 1'
#
loop_
_entity.id
_entity.type
_entity.pdbx_description
1 polymer ?
#
loop_
_entity_poly.entity_id
_entity_poly.type
_entity_poly.pdbx_seq_one_letter_code
_entity_poly.pdbx_strand_id
1 'polypeptide(L)'
;MLLSLVVRMQVCEKNMNKLDSIFAECIDMMKNQSASLTVVCTKLKEKKESIAPDNQFESDFAKFAPKDVKIEEFYMRHLEAYRRKQNGNRSPVERELTIEHIIPQTLDDLSEWYGGAQIPDEVREDFQDSVVESIGNKMLLYGDDNASASNNGYVSKQNTYRTGKRGQNQGTPADTFQLVKDLLDTYSDVFNHEQVKERAEQLAKYAVNIW
;
A
#
# COMPACT_ATOMS: atom_id res chain seq x y z
N MET A 1 13.63 -6.77 -9.34
CA MET A 1 14.42 -5.80 -10.12
C MET A 1 13.62 -5.23 -11.28
N LEU A 2 13.21 -6.04 -12.28
CA LEU A 2 12.31 -5.57 -13.35
C LEU A 2 10.97 -5.05 -12.81
N LEU A 3 10.29 -5.84 -11.99
CA LEU A 3 9.05 -5.42 -11.31
C LEU A 3 9.22 -4.11 -10.53
N SER A 4 10.38 -3.94 -9.89
CA SER A 4 10.73 -2.76 -9.12
C SER A 4 10.82 -1.51 -10.00
N LEU A 5 11.49 -1.60 -11.15
CA LEU A 5 11.54 -0.51 -12.12
C LEU A 5 10.14 -0.14 -12.64
N VAL A 6 9.32 -1.15 -12.99
CA VAL A 6 7.95 -0.93 -13.49
C VAL A 6 7.09 -0.22 -12.45
N VAL A 7 7.10 -0.71 -11.20
CA VAL A 7 6.35 -0.12 -10.10
C VAL A 7 6.78 1.32 -9.84
N ARG A 8 8.09 1.58 -9.77
CA ARG A 8 8.60 2.93 -9.53
C ARG A 8 8.25 3.89 -10.65
N MET A 9 8.33 3.44 -11.91
CA MET A 9 7.91 4.27 -13.04
C MET A 9 6.41 4.56 -13.02
N GLN A 10 5.57 3.60 -12.62
CA GLN A 10 4.13 3.82 -12.47
C GLN A 10 3.83 4.84 -11.37
N VAL A 11 4.39 4.65 -10.17
CA VAL A 11 4.15 5.53 -9.02
C VAL A 11 4.69 6.94 -9.26
N CYS A 12 5.86 7.06 -9.89
CA CYS A 12 6.46 8.37 -10.21
C CYS A 12 5.97 8.95 -11.56
N GLU A 13 4.88 8.40 -12.11
CA GLU A 13 4.22 8.84 -13.35
C GLU A 13 5.16 9.02 -14.55
N LYS A 14 6.15 8.13 -14.67
CA LYS A 14 7.10 8.15 -15.77
C LYS A 14 6.49 7.52 -17.02
N ASN A 15 6.96 7.99 -18.18
CA ASN A 15 6.53 7.44 -19.46
C ASN A 15 6.91 5.95 -19.57
N MET A 16 5.91 5.08 -19.52
CA MET A 16 6.05 3.62 -19.56
C MET A 16 6.62 3.11 -20.89
N ASN A 17 6.48 3.84 -22.00
CA ASN A 17 7.06 3.45 -23.30
C ASN A 17 8.60 3.40 -23.26
N LYS A 18 9.23 4.07 -22.29
CA LYS A 18 10.68 3.95 -22.08
C LYS A 18 11.10 2.55 -21.63
N LEU A 19 10.19 1.78 -21.02
CA LEU A 19 10.47 0.39 -20.61
C LEU A 19 10.75 -0.49 -21.82
N ASP A 20 10.03 -0.31 -22.93
CA ASP A 20 10.24 -1.10 -24.14
C ASP A 20 11.67 -0.92 -24.67
N SER A 21 12.16 0.33 -24.71
CA SER A 21 13.54 0.61 -25.11
C SER A 21 14.55 0.01 -24.13
N ILE A 22 14.33 0.16 -22.82
CA ILE A 22 15.22 -0.41 -21.80
C ILE A 22 15.28 -1.94 -21.90
N PHE A 23 14.14 -2.59 -22.12
CA PHE A 23 14.05 -4.04 -22.23
C PHE A 23 14.63 -4.54 -23.55
N ALA A 24 14.42 -3.84 -24.65
CA ALA A 24 15.05 -4.13 -25.93
C ALA A 24 16.58 -4.09 -25.81
N GLU A 25 17.13 -3.04 -25.16
CA GLU A 25 18.57 -2.96 -24.88
C GLU A 25 19.06 -4.13 -24.02
N CYS A 26 18.33 -4.50 -22.97
CA CYS A 26 18.72 -5.64 -22.12
C CYS A 26 18.70 -6.96 -22.90
N ILE A 27 17.70 -7.17 -23.76
CA ILE A 27 17.60 -8.36 -24.62
C ILE A 27 18.76 -8.41 -25.61
N ASP A 28 19.09 -7.28 -26.25
CA ASP A 28 20.23 -7.17 -27.17
C ASP A 28 21.55 -7.50 -26.46
N MET A 29 21.77 -6.95 -25.26
CA MET A 29 22.94 -7.25 -24.45
C MET A 29 23.07 -8.74 -24.15
N MET A 30 21.97 -9.41 -23.79
CA MET A 30 21.99 -10.85 -23.50
C MET A 30 22.22 -11.70 -24.75
N LYS A 31 21.55 -11.37 -25.87
CA LYS A 31 21.54 -12.22 -27.07
C LYS A 31 22.72 -11.97 -28.00
N ASN A 32 23.02 -10.70 -28.28
CA ASN A 32 23.97 -10.31 -29.31
C ASN A 32 25.34 -9.96 -28.73
N GLN A 33 25.39 -9.49 -27.49
CA GLN A 33 26.63 -9.08 -26.82
C GLN A 33 27.13 -10.11 -25.80
N SER A 34 26.39 -11.20 -25.59
CA SER A 34 26.70 -12.25 -24.60
C SER A 34 26.98 -11.71 -23.19
N ALA A 35 26.34 -10.61 -22.82
CA ALA A 35 26.50 -10.00 -21.50
C ALA A 35 25.98 -10.94 -20.41
N SER A 36 26.70 -11.01 -19.29
CA SER A 36 26.23 -11.78 -18.14
C SER A 36 24.99 -11.14 -17.51
N LEU A 37 24.18 -11.96 -16.84
CA LEU A 37 23.01 -11.48 -16.09
C LEU A 37 23.36 -10.41 -15.06
N THR A 38 24.55 -10.48 -14.46
CA THR A 38 25.05 -9.48 -13.50
C THR A 38 25.16 -8.11 -14.15
N VAL A 39 25.72 -8.02 -15.37
CA VAL A 39 25.86 -6.76 -16.11
C VAL A 39 24.49 -6.17 -16.44
N VAL A 40 23.56 -7.00 -16.90
CA VAL A 40 22.18 -6.58 -17.19
C VAL A 40 21.48 -6.08 -15.93
N CYS A 41 21.66 -6.78 -14.81
CA CYS A 41 21.13 -6.38 -13.50
C CYS A 41 21.70 -5.02 -13.05
N THR A 42 23.00 -4.80 -13.18
CA THR A 42 23.63 -3.53 -12.85
C THR A 42 23.03 -2.39 -13.68
N LYS A 43 22.90 -2.58 -14.99
CA LYS A 43 22.29 -1.58 -15.88
C LYS A 43 20.83 -1.27 -15.50
N LEU A 44 20.04 -2.27 -15.16
CA LEU A 44 18.65 -2.08 -14.71
C LEU A 44 18.59 -1.30 -13.40
N LYS A 45 19.50 -1.56 -12.45
CA LYS A 45 19.61 -0.77 -11.21
C LYS A 45 19.96 0.69 -11.51
N GLU A 46 20.96 0.93 -12.36
CA GLU A 46 21.36 2.28 -12.76
C GLU A 46 20.21 3.05 -13.44
N LYS A 47 19.45 2.38 -14.33
CA LYS A 47 18.26 2.98 -14.95
C LYS A 47 17.17 3.28 -13.93
N LYS A 48 16.94 2.39 -12.96
CA LYS A 48 15.99 2.60 -11.86
C LYS A 48 16.35 3.86 -11.07
N GLU A 49 17.59 3.96 -10.60
CA GLU A 49 18.06 5.13 -9.84
C GLU A 49 18.02 6.42 -10.65
N SER A 50 18.30 6.36 -11.95
CA SER A 50 18.27 7.54 -12.82
C SER A 50 16.85 8.01 -13.16
N ILE A 51 15.88 7.11 -13.28
CA ILE A 51 14.52 7.43 -13.74
C ILE A 51 13.59 7.73 -12.56
N ALA A 52 13.71 6.96 -11.49
CA ALA A 52 12.86 7.01 -10.30
C ALA A 52 13.72 6.70 -9.06
N PRO A 53 14.56 7.66 -8.64
CA PRO A 53 15.41 7.51 -7.46
C PRO A 53 14.59 7.33 -6.19
N ASP A 54 15.19 6.75 -5.16
CA ASP A 54 14.53 6.40 -3.89
C ASP A 54 13.76 7.57 -3.28
N ASN A 55 14.35 8.77 -3.23
CA ASN A 55 13.72 9.95 -2.63
C ASN A 55 12.45 10.41 -3.37
N GLN A 56 12.49 10.38 -4.71
CA GLN A 56 11.32 10.72 -5.53
C GLN A 56 10.24 9.66 -5.35
N PHE A 57 10.63 8.38 -5.42
CA PHE A 57 9.70 7.27 -5.26
C PHE A 57 9.04 7.27 -3.89
N GLU A 58 9.78 7.50 -2.81
CA GLU A 58 9.23 7.60 -1.45
C GLU A 58 8.20 8.74 -1.36
N SER A 59 8.54 9.93 -1.85
CA SER A 59 7.65 11.09 -1.85
C SER A 59 6.37 10.83 -2.66
N ASP A 60 6.49 10.23 -3.84
CA ASP A 60 5.34 9.97 -4.71
C ASP A 60 4.48 8.82 -4.18
N PHE A 61 5.11 7.79 -3.60
CA PHE A 61 4.40 6.68 -2.97
C PHE A 61 3.58 7.14 -1.75
N ALA A 62 4.09 8.08 -0.96
CA ALA A 62 3.37 8.63 0.18
C ALA A 62 2.08 9.36 -0.23
N LYS A 63 1.97 9.81 -1.49
CA LYS A 63 0.79 10.47 -2.07
C LYS A 63 -0.03 9.54 -2.96
N PHE A 64 0.38 8.27 -3.06
CA PHE A 64 -0.19 7.35 -4.03
C PHE A 64 -1.60 6.92 -3.63
N ALA A 65 -2.55 7.12 -4.54
CA ALA A 65 -3.97 6.86 -4.34
C ALA A 65 -4.55 6.06 -5.52
N PRO A 66 -4.17 4.78 -5.69
CA PRO A 66 -4.70 3.95 -6.77
C PRO A 66 -6.19 3.68 -6.52
N LYS A 67 -7.00 3.76 -7.58
CA LYS A 67 -8.47 3.51 -7.53
C LYS A 67 -8.88 2.16 -8.14
N ASP A 68 -7.94 1.44 -8.75
CA ASP A 68 -8.19 0.11 -9.30
C ASP A 68 -7.90 -0.95 -8.24
N VAL A 69 -8.91 -1.76 -7.93
CA VAL A 69 -8.85 -2.77 -6.86
C VAL A 69 -7.72 -3.77 -7.06
N LYS A 70 -7.39 -4.15 -8.31
CA LYS A 70 -6.29 -5.10 -8.56
C LYS A 70 -4.94 -4.45 -8.31
N ILE A 71 -4.82 -3.16 -8.63
CA ILE A 71 -3.63 -2.37 -8.33
C ILE A 71 -3.48 -2.22 -6.81
N GLU A 72 -4.55 -1.83 -6.11
CA GLU A 72 -4.56 -1.73 -4.64
C GLU A 72 -4.13 -3.03 -3.97
N GLU A 73 -4.75 -4.15 -4.37
CA GLU A 73 -4.42 -5.48 -3.86
C GLU A 73 -2.95 -5.83 -4.12
N PHE A 74 -2.43 -5.52 -5.31
CA PHE A 74 -1.03 -5.74 -5.64
C PHE A 74 -0.10 -5.03 -4.64
N TYR A 75 -0.31 -3.74 -4.38
CA TYR A 75 0.55 -2.96 -3.46
C TYR A 75 0.39 -3.45 -2.01
N MET A 76 -0.85 -3.63 -1.56
CA MET A 76 -1.15 -4.06 -0.20
C MET A 76 -0.57 -5.44 0.10
N ARG A 77 -0.63 -6.38 -0.84
CA ARG A 77 -0.05 -7.72 -0.64
C ARG A 77 1.47 -7.70 -0.51
N HIS A 78 2.16 -6.83 -1.25
CA HIS A 78 3.62 -6.70 -1.13
C HIS A 78 4.03 -6.01 0.17
N LEU A 79 3.31 -4.97 0.59
CA LEU A 79 3.54 -4.29 1.86
C LEU A 79 3.31 -5.25 3.04
N GLU A 80 2.21 -6.01 3.02
CA GLU A 80 1.90 -7.01 4.02
C GLU A 80 2.97 -8.13 4.06
N ALA A 81 3.35 -8.67 2.89
CA ALA A 81 4.39 -9.70 2.81
C ALA A 81 5.74 -9.20 3.35
N TYR A 82 6.10 -7.95 3.07
CA TYR A 82 7.31 -7.33 3.60
C TYR A 82 7.25 -7.22 5.12
N ARG A 83 6.13 -6.74 5.67
CA ARG A 83 5.94 -6.59 7.12
C ARG A 83 5.90 -7.91 7.87
N ARG A 84 5.23 -8.93 7.34
CA ARG A 84 5.29 -10.30 7.88
C ARG A 84 6.72 -10.81 7.95
N LYS A 85 7.49 -10.65 6.87
CA LYS A 85 8.89 -11.10 6.81
C LYS A 85 9.77 -10.41 7.85
N GLN A 86 9.59 -9.10 8.06
CA GLN A 86 10.31 -8.34 9.10
C GLN A 86 9.98 -8.83 10.51
N ASN A 87 8.77 -9.34 10.73
CA ASN A 87 8.30 -9.90 11.99
C ASN A 87 8.48 -11.43 12.09
N GLY A 88 9.32 -12.03 11.23
CA GLY A 88 9.65 -13.46 11.29
C GLY A 88 8.64 -14.41 10.64
N ASN A 89 7.51 -13.91 10.14
CA ASN A 89 6.53 -14.71 9.41
C ASN A 89 6.87 -14.73 7.91
N ARG A 90 7.24 -15.91 7.39
CA ARG A 90 7.58 -16.11 5.97
C ARG A 90 6.48 -16.78 5.16
N SER A 91 5.33 -17.07 5.78
CA SER A 91 4.19 -17.66 5.08
C SER A 91 3.67 -16.68 4.03
N PRO A 92 3.27 -17.17 2.85
CA PRO A 92 2.73 -16.31 1.80
C PRO A 92 1.46 -15.60 2.29
N VAL A 93 1.25 -14.37 1.80
CA VAL A 93 -0.04 -13.69 1.96
C VAL A 93 -1.07 -14.43 1.12
N GLU A 94 -2.17 -14.82 1.74
CA GLU A 94 -3.25 -15.57 1.11
C GLU A 94 -3.83 -14.84 -0.10
N ARG A 95 -4.56 -15.60 -0.92
CA ARG A 95 -5.34 -15.06 -2.05
C ARG A 95 -6.77 -14.83 -1.56
N GLU A 96 -7.59 -14.17 -2.38
CA GLU A 96 -9.02 -13.94 -2.10
C GLU A 96 -9.26 -13.04 -0.88
N LEU A 97 -8.36 -12.08 -0.68
CA LEU A 97 -8.50 -11.03 0.32
C LEU A 97 -9.22 -9.82 -0.29
N THR A 98 -9.83 -9.01 0.55
CA THR A 98 -10.47 -7.76 0.16
C THR A 98 -9.64 -6.56 0.64
N ILE A 99 -9.81 -5.43 -0.04
CA ILE A 99 -9.25 -4.15 0.40
C ILE A 99 -10.20 -3.55 1.42
N GLU A 100 -9.71 -3.40 2.64
CA GLU A 100 -10.37 -2.64 3.70
C GLU A 100 -9.97 -1.19 3.61
N HIS A 101 -10.97 -0.32 3.73
CA HIS A 101 -10.79 1.12 3.92
C HIS A 101 -11.03 1.42 5.39
N ILE A 102 -9.98 1.86 6.10
CA ILE A 102 -10.05 2.10 7.54
C ILE A 102 -11.08 3.21 7.80
N ILE A 103 -10.90 4.34 7.13
CA ILE A 103 -11.92 5.38 6.94
C ILE A 103 -12.81 4.95 5.76
N PRO A 104 -14.12 4.76 5.97
CA PRO A 104 -15.05 4.27 4.96
C PRO A 104 -15.05 5.08 3.65
N GLN A 105 -15.30 4.39 2.53
CA GLN A 105 -15.47 5.04 1.23
C GLN A 105 -16.72 5.92 1.17
N THR A 106 -17.77 5.51 1.86
CA THR A 106 -19.02 6.26 1.95
C THR A 106 -19.25 6.67 3.39
N LEU A 107 -19.12 7.97 3.63
CA LEU A 107 -19.49 8.65 4.86
C LEU A 107 -20.60 9.65 4.52
N ASP A 108 -21.75 9.52 5.16
CA ASP A 108 -22.87 10.44 4.94
C ASP A 108 -22.56 11.83 5.53
N ASP A 109 -21.87 11.86 6.67
CA ASP A 109 -21.35 13.08 7.29
C ASP A 109 -19.92 12.85 7.78
N LEU A 110 -18.99 13.63 7.24
CA LEU A 110 -17.58 13.60 7.63
C LEU A 110 -17.39 13.96 9.11
N SER A 111 -18.28 14.80 9.68
CA SER A 111 -18.20 15.22 11.07
C SER A 111 -18.42 14.07 12.06
N GLU A 112 -19.17 13.03 11.67
CA GLU A 112 -19.39 11.83 12.48
C GLU A 112 -18.09 11.03 12.66
N TRP A 113 -17.27 10.95 11.62
CA TRP A 113 -15.96 10.31 11.72
C TRP A 113 -14.99 11.10 12.58
N TYR A 114 -14.98 12.43 12.41
CA TYR A 114 -14.07 13.33 13.10
C TYR A 114 -14.48 13.66 14.54
N GLY A 115 -15.65 13.20 15.00
CA GLY A 115 -16.15 13.47 16.35
C GLY A 115 -16.32 14.95 16.65
N GLY A 116 -16.68 15.75 15.63
CA GLY A 116 -16.81 17.21 15.74
C GLY A 116 -15.49 17.99 15.77
N ALA A 117 -14.34 17.35 15.58
CA ALA A 117 -13.08 18.06 15.38
C ALA A 117 -13.14 18.95 14.13
N GLN A 118 -12.45 20.09 14.18
CA GLN A 118 -12.37 20.98 13.02
C GLN A 118 -11.64 20.28 11.87
N ILE A 119 -12.27 20.29 10.71
CA ILE A 119 -11.71 19.73 9.47
C ILE A 119 -11.22 20.89 8.62
N PRO A 120 -9.93 20.93 8.24
CA PRO A 120 -9.42 21.94 7.33
C PRO A 120 -10.19 21.93 6.00
N ASP A 121 -10.45 23.10 5.42
CA ASP A 121 -11.22 23.21 4.18
C ASP A 121 -10.54 22.47 3.02
N GLU A 122 -9.20 22.55 2.93
CA GLU A 122 -8.40 21.82 1.94
C GLU A 122 -8.59 20.29 2.03
N VAL A 123 -8.71 19.75 3.25
CA VAL A 123 -8.96 18.32 3.47
C VAL A 123 -10.39 17.97 3.07
N ARG A 124 -11.35 18.87 3.31
CA ARG A 124 -12.75 18.65 2.94
C ARG A 124 -12.94 18.66 1.41
N GLU A 125 -12.27 19.56 0.72
CA GLU A 125 -12.35 19.71 -0.74
C GLU A 125 -11.78 18.50 -1.48
N ASP A 126 -10.69 17.90 -0.97
CA ASP A 126 -9.99 16.78 -1.61
C ASP A 126 -10.08 15.48 -0.79
N PHE A 127 -11.09 15.32 0.07
CA PHE A 127 -11.16 14.23 1.04
C PHE A 127 -11.10 12.85 0.40
N GLN A 128 -11.80 12.69 -0.73
CA GLN A 128 -11.84 11.41 -1.44
C GLN A 128 -10.44 11.00 -1.88
N ASP A 129 -9.72 11.87 -2.58
CA ASP A 129 -8.45 11.51 -3.20
C ASP A 129 -7.29 11.53 -2.20
N SER A 130 -7.26 12.50 -1.29
CA SER A 130 -6.17 12.66 -0.30
C SER A 130 -6.30 11.74 0.91
N VAL A 131 -7.51 11.30 1.28
CA VAL A 131 -7.76 10.50 2.49
C VAL A 131 -8.32 9.12 2.15
N VAL A 132 -9.47 9.05 1.49
CA VAL A 132 -10.17 7.77 1.26
C VAL A 132 -9.35 6.85 0.37
N GLU A 133 -8.88 7.37 -0.77
CA GLU A 133 -8.15 6.61 -1.77
C GLU A 133 -6.66 6.42 -1.45
N SER A 134 -6.15 7.14 -0.45
CA SER A 134 -4.76 7.06 -0.02
C SER A 134 -4.37 5.64 0.33
N ILE A 135 -3.17 5.24 -0.08
CA ILE A 135 -2.56 3.97 0.32
C ILE A 135 -2.46 3.84 1.86
N GLY A 136 -2.37 4.98 2.57
CA GLY A 136 -2.36 5.06 4.03
C GLY A 136 -3.69 4.66 4.68
N ASN A 137 -4.81 4.72 3.95
CA ASN A 137 -6.13 4.31 4.43
C ASN A 137 -6.48 2.84 4.13
N LYS A 138 -5.61 2.14 3.38
CA LYS A 138 -5.89 0.80 2.85
C LYS A 138 -5.13 -0.28 3.62
N MET A 139 -5.76 -1.45 3.74
CA MET A 139 -5.15 -2.70 4.22
C MET A 139 -5.91 -3.93 3.68
N LEU A 140 -5.40 -5.13 3.95
CA LEU A 140 -6.06 -6.38 3.57
C LEU A 140 -6.88 -6.94 4.73
N LEU A 141 -8.04 -7.50 4.40
CA LEU A 141 -8.85 -8.30 5.32
C LEU A 141 -9.48 -9.50 4.59
N TYR A 142 -9.98 -10.47 5.37
CA TYR A 142 -10.94 -11.44 4.85
C TYR A 142 -12.27 -10.75 4.53
N GLY A 143 -12.98 -11.24 3.51
CA GLY A 143 -14.19 -10.59 3.01
C GLY A 143 -15.29 -10.43 4.05
N ASP A 144 -15.45 -11.41 4.93
CA ASP A 144 -16.43 -11.46 6.01
C ASP A 144 -16.05 -10.62 7.24
N ASP A 145 -14.76 -10.52 7.57
CA ASP A 145 -14.28 -9.54 8.55
C ASP A 145 -14.42 -8.10 8.00
N ASN A 146 -14.09 -7.85 6.72
CA ASN A 146 -14.30 -6.56 6.05
C ASN A 146 -15.80 -6.19 6.04
N ALA A 147 -16.68 -7.10 5.64
CA ALA A 147 -18.13 -6.88 5.69
C ALA A 147 -18.65 -6.57 7.11
N SER A 148 -17.98 -7.10 8.15
CA SER A 148 -18.32 -6.81 9.55
C SER A 148 -17.78 -5.47 10.02
N ALA A 149 -16.62 -5.04 9.51
CA ALA A 149 -16.07 -3.71 9.74
C ALA A 149 -16.98 -2.65 9.10
N SER A 150 -17.42 -2.87 7.86
CA SER A 150 -18.41 -2.04 7.14
C SER A 150 -18.05 -0.54 7.17
N ASN A 151 -19.06 0.33 7.14
CA ASN A 151 -18.90 1.78 7.31
C ASN A 151 -18.96 2.20 8.78
N ASN A 152 -18.68 1.28 9.72
CA ASN A 152 -18.73 1.61 11.14
C ASN A 152 -17.61 2.58 11.52
N GLY A 153 -17.83 3.35 12.60
CA GLY A 153 -16.81 4.22 13.17
C GLY A 153 -15.57 3.47 13.66
N TYR A 154 -14.47 4.21 13.84
CA TYR A 154 -13.15 3.63 14.06
C TYR A 154 -13.07 2.65 15.24
N VAL A 155 -13.67 2.98 16.39
CA VAL A 155 -13.69 2.09 17.58
C VAL A 155 -14.36 0.74 17.28
N SER A 156 -15.46 0.75 16.53
CA SER A 156 -16.16 -0.46 16.13
C SER A 156 -15.33 -1.30 15.16
N LYS A 157 -14.69 -0.65 14.18
CA LYS A 157 -13.74 -1.30 13.27
C LYS A 157 -12.58 -1.94 14.01
N GLN A 158 -11.96 -1.24 14.96
CA GLN A 158 -10.89 -1.79 15.79
C GLN A 158 -11.34 -3.04 16.57
N ASN A 159 -12.57 -3.08 17.08
CA ASN A 159 -13.11 -4.28 17.72
C ASN A 159 -13.23 -5.45 16.74
N THR A 160 -13.69 -5.20 15.51
CA THR A 160 -13.66 -6.20 14.43
C THR A 160 -12.24 -6.65 14.13
N TYR A 161 -11.26 -5.75 14.09
CA TYR A 161 -9.87 -6.11 13.82
C TYR A 161 -9.24 -6.97 14.93
N ARG A 162 -9.62 -6.75 16.19
CA ARG A 162 -9.12 -7.49 17.36
C ARG A 162 -9.84 -8.81 17.62
N THR A 163 -11.14 -8.87 17.30
CA THR A 163 -12.00 -10.00 17.72
C THR A 163 -12.72 -10.69 16.57
N GLY A 164 -12.60 -10.16 15.36
CA GLY A 164 -13.05 -10.81 14.14
C GLY A 164 -12.50 -12.22 14.08
N LYS A 165 -13.35 -13.16 13.72
CA LYS A 165 -13.01 -14.58 13.54
C LYS A 165 -13.68 -15.10 12.28
N ARG A 166 -14.12 -14.19 11.42
CA ARG A 166 -14.88 -14.51 10.22
C ARG A 166 -13.83 -14.75 9.14
N GLY A 167 -13.43 -16.01 9.12
CA GLY A 167 -12.22 -16.58 8.53
C GLY A 167 -11.88 -17.83 9.34
N GLN A 168 -12.91 -18.60 9.72
CA GLN A 168 -13.10 -19.34 11.01
C GLN A 168 -11.93 -20.21 11.52
N ASN A 169 -10.91 -20.44 10.70
CA ASN A 169 -9.74 -21.27 11.01
C ASN A 169 -8.40 -20.51 10.99
N GLN A 170 -8.37 -19.20 10.67
CA GLN A 170 -7.15 -18.44 10.39
C GLN A 170 -6.72 -17.48 11.51
N GLY A 171 -7.57 -17.29 12.53
CA GLY A 171 -7.32 -16.39 13.65
C GLY A 171 -8.07 -15.06 13.51
N THR A 172 -7.63 -14.05 14.28
CA THR A 172 -8.19 -12.70 14.18
C THR A 172 -7.48 -11.88 13.11
N PRO A 173 -8.06 -10.78 12.59
CA PRO A 173 -7.35 -9.91 11.67
C PRO A 173 -6.01 -9.40 12.21
N ALA A 174 -5.94 -9.02 13.49
CA ALA A 174 -4.71 -8.57 14.13
C ALA A 174 -3.64 -9.67 14.26
N ASP A 175 -4.06 -10.93 14.43
CA ASP A 175 -3.13 -12.07 14.46
C ASP A 175 -2.68 -12.48 13.05
N THR A 176 -3.53 -12.24 12.05
CA THR A 176 -3.30 -12.65 10.67
C THR A 176 -2.47 -11.64 9.90
N PHE A 177 -2.81 -10.34 9.99
CA PHE A 177 -2.26 -9.29 9.16
C PHE A 177 -1.37 -8.34 9.97
N GLN A 178 -0.10 -8.25 9.60
CA GLN A 178 0.85 -7.40 10.30
C GLN A 178 0.51 -5.92 10.15
N LEU A 179 -0.02 -5.49 9.00
CA LEU A 179 -0.46 -4.10 8.81
C LEU A 179 -1.68 -3.74 9.66
N VAL A 180 -2.54 -4.70 10.00
CA VAL A 180 -3.66 -4.50 10.93
C VAL A 180 -3.13 -4.37 12.36
N LYS A 181 -2.18 -5.22 12.75
CA LYS A 181 -1.53 -5.11 14.05
C LYS A 181 -0.81 -3.77 14.23
N ASP A 182 0.00 -3.37 13.23
CA ASP A 182 0.72 -2.10 13.24
C ASP A 182 -0.27 -0.90 13.37
N LEU A 183 -1.43 -0.96 12.70
CA LEU A 183 -2.50 0.04 12.81
C LEU A 183 -3.02 0.15 14.25
N LEU A 184 -3.36 -0.98 14.87
CA LEU A 184 -3.93 -1.02 16.22
C LEU A 184 -2.94 -0.59 17.31
N ASP A 185 -1.66 -0.91 17.13
CA ASP A 185 -0.59 -0.58 18.07
C ASP A 185 -0.18 0.90 17.98
N THR A 186 -0.26 1.50 16.79
CA THR A 186 0.20 2.87 16.54
C THR A 186 -0.91 3.91 16.67
N TYR A 187 -2.12 3.57 16.22
CA TYR A 187 -3.25 4.50 16.09
C TYR A 187 -4.42 4.04 16.97
N SER A 188 -4.21 3.89 18.28
CA SER A 188 -5.23 3.31 19.16
C SER A 188 -6.46 4.20 19.34
N ASP A 189 -6.31 5.52 19.21
CA ASP A 189 -7.31 6.48 19.70
C ASP A 189 -8.07 7.18 18.56
N VAL A 190 -7.35 7.68 17.55
CA VAL A 190 -7.90 8.45 16.43
C VAL A 190 -7.26 8.01 15.12
N PHE A 191 -8.03 8.06 14.03
CA PHE A 191 -7.53 7.77 12.70
C PHE A 191 -8.20 8.68 11.66
N ASN A 192 -7.61 9.85 11.47
CA ASN A 192 -8.10 10.90 10.58
C ASN A 192 -7.08 11.16 9.46
N HIS A 193 -7.24 12.27 8.71
CA HIS A 193 -6.33 12.64 7.62
C HIS A 193 -4.84 12.70 8.04
N GLU A 194 -4.55 13.16 9.25
CA GLU A 194 -3.18 13.20 9.77
C GLU A 194 -2.58 11.79 9.90
N GLN A 195 -3.32 10.85 10.51
CA GLN A 195 -2.86 9.47 10.66
C GLN A 195 -2.80 8.73 9.33
N VAL A 196 -3.70 9.02 8.39
CA VAL A 196 -3.63 8.49 7.02
C VAL A 196 -2.34 8.95 6.34
N LYS A 197 -1.99 10.24 6.47
CA LYS A 197 -0.75 10.79 5.92
C LYS A 197 0.48 10.16 6.57
N GLU A 198 0.54 10.11 7.90
CA GLU A 198 1.65 9.49 8.63
C GLU A 198 1.84 8.02 8.25
N ARG A 199 0.74 7.27 8.16
CA ARG A 199 0.77 5.87 7.73
C ARG A 199 1.24 5.75 6.29
N ALA A 200 0.79 6.60 5.37
CA ALA A 200 1.24 6.59 3.99
C ALA A 200 2.76 6.86 3.86
N GLU A 201 3.29 7.81 4.63
CA GLU A 201 4.73 8.07 4.71
C GLU A 201 5.51 6.87 5.27
N GLN A 202 4.96 6.15 6.25
CA GLN A 202 5.55 4.92 6.76
C GLN A 202 5.54 3.80 5.71
N LEU A 203 4.43 3.62 4.99
CA LEU A 203 4.31 2.64 3.92
C LEU A 203 5.25 2.95 2.75
N ALA A 204 5.50 4.22 2.45
CA ALA A 204 6.46 4.65 1.43
C ALA A 204 7.89 4.20 1.77
N LYS A 205 8.30 4.28 3.04
CA LYS A 205 9.59 3.76 3.50
C LYS A 205 9.69 2.25 3.30
N TYR A 206 8.60 1.51 3.51
CA TYR A 206 8.56 0.08 3.18
C TYR A 206 8.65 -0.14 1.69
N ALA A 207 7.92 0.64 0.89
CA ALA A 207 7.92 0.54 -0.57
C ALA A 207 9.32 0.68 -1.16
N VAL A 208 10.15 1.62 -0.70
CA VAL A 208 11.54 1.79 -1.15
C VAL A 208 12.39 0.53 -0.92
N ASN A 209 12.14 -0.19 0.18
CA ASN A 209 12.84 -1.44 0.49
C ASN A 209 12.32 -2.64 -0.31
N ILE A 210 11.08 -2.58 -0.79
CA ILE A 210 10.44 -3.63 -1.60
C ILE A 210 10.84 -3.47 -3.07
N TRP A 211 10.77 -2.25 -3.59
CA TRP A 211 10.95 -1.91 -5.00
C TRP A 211 12.04 -0.86 -5.16
#